data_AF-A0A0V0QR27-F1
#
_entry.id   AF-A0A0V0QR27-F1
#
_cell.length_a   1.000
_cell.length_b   1.000
_cell.length_c   1.000
_cell.angle_alpha   90.00
_cell.angle_beta   90.00
_cell.angle_gamma   90.00
#
_symmetry.space_group_name_H-M   'P 1'
#
loop_
_entity.id
_entity.type
_entity.pdbx_description
1 polymer ?
#
loop_
_entity_poly.entity_id
_entity_poly.type
_entity_poly.pdbx_seq_one_letter_code
_entity_poly.pdbx_strand_id
1 'polypeptide(L)'
;MTESSQEHLIQQNNEINEKKSFQGIKQNNKQQDDNKYENMFSLKNLIEKLVLQIQQGQDVQINNKNNSIIQKIKSIVEIKSNSCSHKYGCIDNMYLKTLRGFLISYIGYCGLSAFQSLKKKNFKLLVEIFFRAKTLRFTLFLSLMNFWVNSIQCLLRNKIENFQNYKNLKYNKQGRENMQQSDQTYNPKLKNQNQNINQLKPQNSDNCQNQDQQQNFIKTTQQQEKIITMLAGAIGGFFALATQPNSQRKTWVIFTLTRALDFIYNNMVIKKKIPEFKGFYVILFSLINMLTVYAYSCDNSQVFSGLTKFYTFVFNPNENDTVFMCATQMTQYRWLKENGIVEGRAKNLAYAKSLSKSIQKLFEKGNIKV
;
A
#
# COMPACT_ATOMS: atom_id res chain seq x y z
N MET A 1 -56.90 14.77 33.15
CA MET A 1 -55.86 13.88 32.60
C MET A 1 -55.37 14.52 31.34
N THR A 2 -54.15 15.05 31.37
CA THR A 2 -53.61 16.01 30.41
C THR A 2 -52.90 15.28 29.27
N GLU A 3 -53.03 15.82 28.05
CA GLU A 3 -52.44 15.31 26.79
C GLU A 3 -50.94 14.98 26.92
N SER A 4 -50.23 15.69 27.80
CA SER A 4 -48.83 15.44 28.16
C SER A 4 -48.53 14.00 28.65
N SER A 5 -49.48 13.32 29.32
CA SER A 5 -49.26 11.94 29.78
C SER A 5 -49.40 10.91 28.65
N GLN A 6 -50.16 11.22 27.59
CA GLN A 6 -50.29 10.32 26.44
C GLN A 6 -49.06 10.39 25.52
N GLU A 7 -48.49 11.56 25.32
CA GLU A 7 -47.27 11.71 24.50
C GLU A 7 -46.08 10.96 25.10
N HIS A 8 -45.90 11.01 26.43
CA HIS A 8 -44.81 10.33 27.11
C HIS A 8 -44.91 8.79 27.02
N LEU A 9 -46.12 8.24 27.03
CA LEU A 9 -46.35 6.80 26.86
C LEU A 9 -46.08 6.34 25.42
N ILE A 10 -46.39 7.17 24.43
CA ILE A 10 -46.10 6.87 23.02
C ILE A 10 -44.58 6.87 22.78
N GLN A 11 -43.86 7.83 23.38
CA GLN A 11 -42.41 7.92 23.25
C GLN A 11 -41.69 6.72 23.90
N GLN A 12 -42.11 6.29 25.09
CA GLN A 12 -41.55 5.10 25.75
C GLN A 12 -41.79 3.81 24.96
N ASN A 13 -42.97 3.63 24.38
CA ASN A 13 -43.27 2.43 23.59
C ASN A 13 -42.44 2.36 22.30
N ASN A 14 -42.17 3.50 21.67
CA ASN A 14 -41.31 3.57 20.48
C ASN A 14 -39.85 3.20 20.80
N GLU A 15 -39.29 3.68 21.92
CA GLU A 15 -37.93 3.30 22.34
C GLU A 15 -37.80 1.81 22.67
N ILE A 16 -38.82 1.22 23.29
CA ILE A 16 -38.83 -0.22 23.62
C ILE A 16 -38.85 -1.07 22.34
N ASN A 17 -39.62 -0.65 21.32
CA ASN A 17 -39.70 -1.36 20.05
C ASN A 17 -38.40 -1.25 19.23
N GLU A 18 -37.72 -0.10 19.23
CA GLU A 18 -36.40 0.04 18.60
C GLU A 18 -35.33 -0.83 19.28
N LYS A 19 -35.34 -0.92 20.61
CA LYS A 19 -34.38 -1.78 21.35
C LYS A 19 -34.58 -3.26 21.03
N LYS A 20 -35.83 -3.72 20.89
CA LYS A 20 -36.16 -5.12 20.52
C LYS A 20 -35.75 -5.46 19.09
N SER A 21 -35.96 -4.55 18.12
CA SER A 21 -35.56 -4.79 16.73
C SER A 21 -34.04 -4.86 16.56
N PHE A 22 -33.29 -4.04 17.31
CA PHE A 22 -31.82 -4.06 17.29
C PHE A 22 -31.21 -5.34 17.87
N GLN A 23 -31.84 -5.93 18.89
CA GLN A 23 -31.38 -7.18 19.49
C GLN A 23 -31.57 -8.39 18.54
N GLY A 24 -32.70 -8.47 17.83
CA GLY A 24 -32.95 -9.53 16.84
C GLY A 24 -31.98 -9.52 15.66
N ILE A 25 -31.58 -8.33 15.19
CA ILE A 25 -30.60 -8.19 14.09
C ILE A 25 -29.20 -8.66 14.51
N LYS A 26 -28.79 -8.42 15.76
CA LYS A 26 -27.48 -8.90 16.26
C LYS A 26 -27.41 -10.43 16.37
N GLN A 27 -28.51 -11.09 16.74
CA GLN A 27 -28.54 -12.55 16.88
C GLN A 27 -28.45 -13.26 15.52
N ASN A 28 -29.17 -12.79 14.50
CA ASN A 28 -29.13 -13.39 13.16
C ASN A 28 -27.76 -13.25 12.47
N ASN A 29 -27.08 -12.11 12.64
CA ASN A 29 -25.75 -11.93 12.03
C ASN A 29 -24.69 -12.82 12.71
N LYS A 30 -24.78 -13.01 14.04
CA LYS A 30 -23.85 -13.88 14.77
C LYS A 30 -23.98 -15.35 14.34
N GLN A 31 -25.21 -15.82 14.13
CA GLN A 31 -25.47 -17.19 13.69
C GLN A 31 -25.00 -17.46 12.24
N GLN A 32 -24.97 -16.44 11.38
CA GLN A 32 -24.43 -16.54 10.01
C GLN A 32 -22.89 -16.63 9.99
N ASP A 33 -22.22 -15.90 10.88
CA ASP A 33 -20.76 -15.95 11.00
C ASP A 33 -20.31 -17.30 11.60
N ASP A 34 -20.99 -17.80 12.63
CA ASP A 34 -20.66 -19.08 13.28
C ASP A 34 -20.73 -20.27 12.28
N ASN A 35 -21.77 -20.32 11.44
CA ASN A 35 -21.91 -21.33 10.37
C ASN A 35 -20.79 -21.27 9.32
N LYS A 36 -20.19 -20.08 9.09
CA LYS A 36 -19.10 -19.92 8.11
C LYS A 36 -17.79 -20.49 8.64
N TYR A 37 -17.50 -20.30 9.94
CA TYR A 37 -16.30 -20.83 10.58
C TYR A 37 -16.34 -22.35 10.73
N GLU A 38 -17.51 -22.91 11.05
CA GLU A 38 -17.69 -24.37 11.17
C GLU A 38 -17.41 -25.09 9.83
N ASN A 39 -17.87 -24.51 8.72
CA ASN A 39 -17.58 -25.02 7.38
C ASN A 39 -16.08 -24.98 7.04
N MET A 40 -15.37 -23.91 7.44
CA MET A 40 -13.93 -23.77 7.18
C MET A 40 -13.08 -24.75 7.99
N PHE A 41 -13.48 -25.03 9.24
CA PHE A 41 -12.82 -26.01 10.10
C PHE A 41 -12.99 -27.44 9.58
N SER A 42 -14.19 -27.79 9.09
CA SER A 42 -14.42 -29.13 8.50
C SER A 42 -13.54 -29.40 7.27
N LEU A 43 -13.26 -28.36 6.47
CA LEU A 43 -12.44 -28.46 5.28
C LEU A 43 -10.96 -28.74 5.61
N LYS A 44 -10.43 -28.06 6.64
CA LYS A 44 -9.03 -28.23 7.06
C LYS A 44 -8.74 -29.67 7.48
N ASN A 45 -9.62 -30.26 8.31
CA ASN A 45 -9.48 -31.65 8.76
C ASN A 45 -9.58 -32.66 7.59
N LEU A 46 -10.31 -32.32 6.54
CA LEU A 46 -10.47 -33.17 5.35
C LEU A 46 -9.22 -33.12 4.46
N ILE A 47 -8.60 -31.94 4.32
CA ILE A 47 -7.33 -31.77 3.61
C ILE A 47 -6.20 -32.52 4.33
N GLU A 48 -6.12 -32.42 5.66
CA GLU A 48 -5.12 -33.14 6.44
C GLU A 48 -5.25 -34.66 6.27
N LYS A 49 -6.48 -35.20 6.25
CA LYS A 49 -6.71 -36.63 5.96
C LYS A 49 -6.27 -37.05 4.57
N LEU A 50 -6.52 -36.24 3.54
CA LEU A 50 -6.13 -36.53 2.16
C LEU A 50 -4.60 -36.50 1.98
N VAL A 51 -3.92 -35.54 2.62
CA VAL A 51 -2.45 -35.47 2.59
C VAL A 51 -1.83 -36.70 3.25
N LEU A 52 -2.39 -37.15 4.39
CA LEU A 52 -1.94 -38.36 5.07
C LEU A 52 -2.15 -39.62 4.22
N GLN A 53 -3.29 -39.74 3.52
CA GLN A 53 -3.56 -40.88 2.63
C GLN A 53 -2.60 -40.92 1.43
N ILE A 54 -2.26 -39.76 0.84
CA ILE A 54 -1.28 -39.65 -0.25
C ILE A 54 0.13 -40.01 0.24
N GLN A 55 0.51 -39.56 1.45
CA GLN A 55 1.81 -39.89 2.04
C GLN A 55 1.98 -41.37 2.36
N GLN A 56 0.88 -42.10 2.60
CA GLN A 56 0.90 -43.54 2.88
C GLN A 56 0.95 -44.42 1.62
N GLY A 57 1.01 -43.83 0.41
CA GLY A 57 1.16 -44.59 -0.84
C GLY A 57 -0.01 -45.51 -1.16
N GLN A 58 -1.20 -45.28 -0.57
CA GLN A 58 -2.40 -46.00 -0.95
C GLN A 58 -2.85 -45.54 -2.34
N ASP A 59 -3.02 -46.48 -3.28
CA ASP A 59 -3.64 -46.20 -4.57
C ASP A 59 -5.08 -45.72 -4.32
N VAL A 60 -5.24 -44.39 -4.34
CA VAL A 60 -6.54 -43.76 -4.16
C VAL A 60 -7.35 -44.06 -5.42
N GLN A 61 -8.14 -45.14 -5.39
CA GLN A 61 -9.26 -45.28 -6.31
C GLN A 61 -10.09 -44.01 -6.19
N ILE A 62 -10.05 -43.16 -7.22
CA ILE A 62 -10.76 -41.89 -7.28
C ILE A 62 -12.25 -42.21 -7.43
N ASN A 63 -12.86 -42.64 -6.32
CA ASN A 63 -14.28 -42.83 -6.18
C ASN A 63 -14.99 -41.49 -6.42
N ASN A 64 -16.24 -41.52 -6.88
CA ASN A 64 -17.05 -40.32 -7.16
C ASN A 64 -17.07 -39.27 -6.02
N LYS A 65 -16.78 -39.69 -4.78
CA LYS A 65 -16.59 -38.82 -3.61
C LYS A 65 -15.41 -37.85 -3.76
N ASN A 66 -14.30 -38.27 -4.37
CA ASN A 66 -13.11 -37.44 -4.61
C ASN A 66 -13.37 -36.37 -5.68
N ASN A 67 -14.21 -36.66 -6.69
CA ASN A 67 -14.63 -35.64 -7.65
C ASN A 67 -15.42 -34.50 -6.99
N SER A 68 -16.25 -34.81 -5.98
CA SER A 68 -16.93 -33.76 -5.19
C SER A 68 -15.95 -32.88 -4.38
N ILE A 69 -14.86 -33.47 -3.90
CA ILE A 69 -13.83 -32.76 -3.12
C ILE A 69 -12.95 -31.93 -4.05
N ILE A 70 -12.54 -32.47 -5.20
CA ILE A 70 -11.81 -31.72 -6.23
C ILE A 70 -12.67 -30.56 -6.76
N GLN A 71 -13.98 -30.74 -6.93
CA GLN A 71 -14.89 -29.64 -7.27
C GLN A 71 -14.98 -28.61 -6.15
N LYS A 72 -15.03 -29.01 -4.88
CA LYS A 72 -14.98 -28.07 -3.75
C LYS A 72 -13.64 -27.32 -3.68
N ILE A 73 -12.51 -28.00 -3.85
CA ILE A 73 -11.18 -27.38 -3.88
C ILE A 73 -11.06 -26.44 -5.08
N LYS A 74 -11.52 -26.85 -6.27
CA LYS A 74 -11.60 -25.95 -7.44
C LYS A 74 -12.47 -24.75 -7.14
N SER A 75 -13.64 -24.92 -6.52
CA SER A 75 -14.49 -23.78 -6.13
C SER A 75 -13.85 -22.85 -5.10
N ILE A 76 -12.88 -23.35 -4.31
CA ILE A 76 -12.14 -22.59 -3.30
C ILE A 76 -10.91 -21.88 -3.90
N VAL A 77 -10.22 -22.52 -4.83
CA VAL A 77 -9.08 -21.96 -5.55
C VAL A 77 -9.55 -20.99 -6.64
N GLU A 78 -10.67 -21.31 -7.30
CA GLU A 78 -11.44 -20.45 -8.20
C GLU A 78 -12.40 -19.53 -7.44
N ILE A 79 -12.16 -19.22 -6.15
CA ILE A 79 -12.77 -18.04 -5.51
C ILE A 79 -12.14 -16.80 -6.16
N LYS A 80 -12.50 -16.58 -7.41
CA LYS A 80 -12.70 -15.26 -7.95
C LYS A 80 -13.72 -14.64 -7.01
N SER A 81 -13.30 -13.69 -6.17
CA SER A 81 -14.30 -12.89 -5.48
C SER A 81 -15.23 -12.35 -6.57
N ASN A 82 -16.54 -12.36 -6.34
CA ASN A 82 -17.51 -11.85 -7.32
C ASN A 82 -17.20 -10.40 -7.75
N SER A 83 -16.35 -9.72 -7.00
CA SER A 83 -15.85 -8.38 -7.22
C SER A 83 -14.46 -8.28 -7.90
N CYS A 84 -13.72 -9.38 -8.05
CA CYS A 84 -12.41 -9.38 -8.71
C CYS A 84 -12.61 -9.26 -10.23
N SER A 85 -12.25 -8.11 -10.81
CA SER A 85 -12.37 -7.84 -12.25
C SER A 85 -11.38 -8.63 -13.12
N HIS A 86 -10.43 -9.35 -12.53
CA HIS A 86 -9.42 -10.11 -13.26
C HIS A 86 -10.01 -11.40 -13.85
N LYS A 87 -9.67 -11.68 -15.12
CA LYS A 87 -10.20 -12.84 -15.87
C LYS A 87 -9.83 -14.18 -15.23
N TYR A 88 -8.62 -14.29 -14.69
CA TYR A 88 -8.04 -15.54 -14.14
C TYR A 88 -8.01 -15.56 -12.61
N GLY A 89 -8.82 -14.73 -11.95
CA GLY A 89 -8.78 -14.61 -10.49
C GLY A 89 -7.63 -13.74 -9.97
N CYS A 90 -7.67 -13.47 -8.68
CA CYS A 90 -6.80 -12.48 -8.04
C CYS A 90 -5.38 -13.02 -7.79
N ILE A 91 -5.25 -14.32 -7.51
CA ILE A 91 -3.95 -15.00 -7.30
C ILE A 91 -3.14 -15.06 -8.59
N ASP A 92 -3.74 -15.47 -9.70
CA ASP A 92 -3.06 -15.55 -10.99
C ASP A 92 -2.58 -14.18 -11.46
N ASN A 93 -3.39 -13.14 -11.26
CA ASN A 93 -3.00 -11.78 -11.57
C ASN A 93 -1.84 -11.29 -10.68
N MET A 94 -1.80 -11.69 -9.41
CA MET A 94 -0.66 -11.40 -8.55
C MET A 94 0.61 -12.09 -9.05
N TYR A 95 0.56 -13.40 -9.36
CA TYR A 95 1.70 -14.13 -9.91
C TYR A 95 2.19 -13.51 -11.21
N LEU A 96 1.28 -13.18 -12.13
CA LEU A 96 1.61 -12.58 -13.41
C LEU A 96 2.31 -11.22 -13.24
N LYS A 97 1.81 -10.37 -12.33
CA LYS A 97 2.44 -9.07 -12.02
C LYS A 97 3.80 -9.22 -11.34
N THR A 98 3.94 -10.18 -10.44
CA THR A 98 5.20 -10.50 -9.77
C THR A 98 6.25 -10.99 -10.76
N LEU A 99 5.87 -11.89 -11.67
CA LEU A 99 6.73 -12.39 -12.73
C LEU A 99 7.13 -11.27 -13.69
N ARG A 100 6.19 -10.41 -14.10
CA ARG A 100 6.49 -9.25 -14.92
C ARG A 100 7.45 -8.28 -14.22
N GLY A 101 7.24 -8.03 -12.93
CA GLY A 101 8.14 -7.20 -12.13
C GLY A 101 9.54 -7.80 -11.99
N PHE A 102 9.64 -9.12 -11.84
CA PHE A 102 10.90 -9.86 -11.86
C PHE A 102 11.62 -9.66 -13.20
N LEU A 103 10.96 -9.91 -14.33
CA LEU A 103 11.57 -9.78 -15.65
C LEU A 103 12.05 -8.35 -15.93
N ILE A 104 11.24 -7.34 -15.61
CA ILE A 104 11.61 -5.92 -15.80
C ILE A 104 12.82 -5.56 -14.94
N SER A 105 12.83 -5.94 -13.66
CA SER A 105 13.94 -5.63 -12.76
C SER A 105 15.21 -6.40 -13.12
N TYR A 106 15.07 -7.63 -13.62
CA TYR A 106 16.18 -8.46 -14.09
C TYR A 106 16.82 -7.85 -15.34
N ILE A 107 16.01 -7.55 -16.36
CA ILE A 107 16.46 -6.93 -17.62
C ILE A 107 17.08 -5.56 -17.31
N GLY A 108 16.45 -4.76 -16.45
CA GLY A 108 16.97 -3.45 -16.06
C GLY A 108 18.35 -3.52 -15.38
N TYR A 109 18.52 -4.40 -14.39
CA TYR A 109 19.78 -4.54 -13.68
C TYR A 109 20.88 -5.16 -14.55
N CYS A 110 20.55 -6.20 -15.32
CA CYS A 110 21.47 -6.82 -16.28
C CYS A 110 21.88 -5.81 -17.36
N GLY A 111 20.94 -5.04 -17.90
CA GLY A 111 21.20 -4.01 -18.90
C GLY A 111 22.14 -2.92 -18.38
N LEU A 112 21.93 -2.44 -17.15
CA LEU A 112 22.80 -1.44 -16.52
C LEU A 112 24.23 -1.99 -16.32
N SER A 113 24.35 -3.23 -15.85
CA SER A 113 25.62 -3.89 -15.60
C SER A 113 26.36 -4.26 -16.90
N ALA A 114 25.62 -4.69 -17.92
CA ALA A 114 26.14 -4.97 -19.26
C ALA A 114 26.65 -3.69 -19.92
N PHE A 115 25.93 -2.58 -19.79
CA PHE A 115 26.36 -1.27 -20.29
C PHE A 115 27.69 -0.82 -19.68
N GLN A 116 27.87 -1.01 -18.37
CA GLN A 116 29.15 -0.72 -17.70
C GLN A 116 30.29 -1.63 -18.19
N SER A 117 29.97 -2.87 -18.58
CA SER A 117 30.96 -3.87 -19.02
C SER A 117 31.33 -3.73 -20.48
N LEU A 118 30.41 -3.28 -21.33
CA LEU A 118 30.65 -2.92 -22.73
C LEU A 118 31.74 -1.85 -22.86
N LYS A 119 31.81 -0.90 -21.93
CA LYS A 119 32.92 0.08 -21.87
C LYS A 119 34.30 -0.57 -21.70
N LYS A 120 34.38 -1.77 -21.13
CA LYS A 120 35.63 -2.50 -20.88
C LYS A 120 35.94 -3.57 -21.94
N LYS A 121 35.14 -3.67 -23.01
CA LYS A 121 35.29 -4.65 -24.12
C LYS A 121 35.43 -6.13 -23.69
N ASN A 122 34.94 -6.52 -22.51
CA ASN A 122 35.06 -7.89 -22.01
C ASN A 122 33.74 -8.67 -22.15
N PHE A 123 33.58 -9.42 -23.25
CA PHE A 123 32.36 -10.17 -23.55
C PHE A 123 32.07 -11.31 -22.57
N LYS A 124 33.12 -11.99 -22.05
CA LYS A 124 32.97 -13.08 -21.05
C LYS A 124 32.29 -12.60 -19.77
N LEU A 125 32.55 -11.34 -19.39
CA LEU A 125 31.96 -10.73 -18.20
C LEU A 125 30.45 -10.47 -18.37
N LEU A 126 29.99 -10.32 -19.61
CA LEU A 126 28.59 -10.06 -19.95
C LEU A 126 27.71 -11.28 -19.63
N VAL A 127 28.18 -12.48 -19.96
CA VAL A 127 27.50 -13.75 -19.61
C VAL A 127 27.51 -13.98 -18.10
N GLU A 128 28.64 -13.69 -17.43
CA GLU A 128 28.76 -13.85 -15.96
C GLU A 128 27.79 -12.93 -15.19
N ILE A 129 27.50 -11.74 -15.72
CA ILE A 129 26.59 -10.77 -15.09
C ILE A 129 25.15 -11.31 -14.96
N PHE A 130 24.68 -12.08 -15.95
CA PHE A 130 23.34 -12.67 -15.90
C PHE A 130 23.22 -13.70 -14.75
N PHE A 131 24.27 -14.49 -14.50
CA PHE A 131 24.24 -15.54 -13.48
C PHE A 131 24.78 -15.09 -12.12
N ARG A 132 25.04 -13.79 -11.94
CA ARG A 132 25.61 -13.29 -10.68
C ARG A 132 24.58 -13.35 -9.56
N ALA A 133 24.94 -13.99 -8.45
CA ALA A 133 24.07 -14.10 -7.27
C ALA A 133 23.56 -12.74 -6.76
N LYS A 134 24.34 -11.66 -6.93
CA LYS A 134 23.92 -10.29 -6.57
C LYS A 134 22.74 -9.79 -7.41
N THR A 135 22.78 -10.03 -8.73
CA THR A 135 21.69 -9.67 -9.65
C THR A 135 20.42 -10.41 -9.24
N LEU A 136 20.53 -11.74 -9.07
CA LEU A 136 19.39 -12.57 -8.70
C LEU A 136 18.79 -12.15 -7.35
N ARG A 137 19.61 -11.88 -6.33
CA ARG A 137 19.16 -11.38 -5.02
C ARG A 137 18.39 -10.05 -5.13
N PHE A 138 18.92 -9.10 -5.91
CA PHE A 138 18.28 -7.80 -6.09
C PHE A 138 16.92 -7.91 -6.81
N THR A 139 16.89 -8.66 -7.92
CA THR A 139 15.66 -8.89 -8.69
C THR A 139 14.62 -9.65 -7.86
N LEU A 140 15.04 -10.69 -7.12
CA LEU A 140 14.15 -11.47 -6.27
C LEU A 140 13.59 -10.64 -5.12
N PHE A 141 14.40 -9.75 -4.53
CA PHE A 141 13.94 -8.76 -3.55
C PHE A 141 12.84 -7.83 -4.14
N LEU A 142 13.09 -7.23 -5.31
CA LEU A 142 12.10 -6.37 -5.97
C LEU A 142 10.82 -7.12 -6.35
N SER A 143 10.96 -8.36 -6.81
CA SER A 143 9.81 -9.21 -7.15
C SER A 143 8.97 -9.56 -5.93
N LEU A 144 9.60 -9.94 -4.81
CA LEU A 144 8.92 -10.18 -3.52
C LEU A 144 8.20 -8.92 -3.01
N MET A 145 8.85 -7.76 -3.10
CA MET A 145 8.21 -6.49 -2.74
C MET A 145 6.97 -6.21 -3.60
N ASN A 146 7.08 -6.44 -4.92
CA ASN A 146 5.95 -6.28 -5.83
C ASN A 146 4.82 -7.29 -5.53
N PHE A 147 5.17 -8.53 -5.18
CA PHE A 147 4.20 -9.52 -4.74
C PHE A 147 3.43 -9.02 -3.51
N TRP A 148 4.12 -8.62 -2.45
CA TRP A 148 3.51 -8.11 -1.23
C TRP A 148 2.59 -6.92 -1.46
N VAL A 149 3.03 -5.94 -2.24
CA VAL A 149 2.21 -4.75 -2.56
C VAL A 149 0.93 -5.16 -3.30
N ASN A 150 1.04 -6.04 -4.30
CA ASN A 150 -0.13 -6.52 -5.05
C ASN A 150 -1.07 -7.38 -4.16
N SER A 151 -0.52 -8.19 -3.25
CA SER A 151 -1.28 -8.94 -2.25
C SER A 151 -2.13 -8.01 -1.38
N ILE A 152 -1.49 -7.00 -0.79
CA ILE A 152 -2.14 -6.05 0.10
C ILE A 152 -3.20 -5.25 -0.66
N GLN A 153 -2.90 -4.81 -1.88
CA GLN A 153 -3.84 -4.09 -2.72
C GLN A 153 -5.10 -4.93 -3.01
N CYS A 154 -4.94 -6.21 -3.34
CA CYS A 154 -6.08 -7.10 -3.58
C CYS A 154 -6.90 -7.34 -2.31
N LEU A 155 -6.24 -7.57 -1.16
CA LEU A 155 -6.91 -7.77 0.12
C LEU A 155 -7.70 -6.52 0.56
N LEU A 156 -7.12 -5.33 0.38
CA LEU A 156 -7.79 -4.08 0.70
C LEU A 156 -9.00 -3.86 -0.22
N ARG A 157 -8.84 -4.01 -1.54
CA ARG A 157 -9.97 -3.86 -2.48
C ARG A 157 -11.15 -4.77 -2.08
N ASN A 158 -10.87 -6.04 -1.77
CA ASN A 158 -11.90 -6.98 -1.34
C ASN A 158 -12.58 -6.55 -0.03
N LYS A 159 -11.83 -6.06 0.97
CA LYS A 159 -12.42 -5.53 2.22
C LYS A 159 -13.33 -4.32 1.97
N ILE A 160 -12.93 -3.40 1.09
CA ILE A 160 -13.71 -2.20 0.79
C ILE A 160 -14.99 -2.53 0.02
N GLU A 161 -14.93 -3.40 -0.97
CA GLU A 161 -16.11 -3.84 -1.71
C GLU A 161 -17.12 -4.56 -0.80
N ASN A 162 -16.64 -5.43 0.09
CA ASN A 162 -17.51 -6.07 1.10
C ASN A 162 -18.15 -5.05 2.04
N PHE A 163 -17.40 -4.01 2.44
CA PHE A 163 -17.94 -2.94 3.28
C PHE A 163 -18.99 -2.09 2.55
N GLN A 164 -18.78 -1.81 1.26
CA GLN A 164 -19.76 -1.10 0.42
C GLN A 164 -21.02 -1.94 0.20
N ASN A 165 -20.88 -3.23 -0.09
CA ASN A 165 -22.00 -4.16 -0.21
C ASN A 165 -22.82 -4.22 1.09
N TYR A 166 -22.14 -4.27 2.25
CA TYR A 166 -22.79 -4.23 3.55
C TYR A 166 -23.59 -2.93 3.77
N LYS A 167 -23.01 -1.77 3.41
CA LYS A 167 -23.73 -0.49 3.47
C LYS A 167 -24.97 -0.48 2.57
N ASN A 168 -24.84 -0.93 1.32
CA ASN A 168 -25.95 -0.96 0.36
C ASN A 168 -27.08 -1.89 0.83
N LEU A 169 -26.75 -3.05 1.42
CA LEU A 169 -27.73 -3.95 2.02
C LEU A 169 -28.47 -3.27 3.19
N LYS A 170 -27.76 -2.51 4.03
CA LYS A 170 -28.37 -1.78 5.15
C LYS A 170 -29.34 -0.70 4.67
N TYR A 171 -28.94 0.10 3.66
CA TYR A 171 -29.82 1.13 3.07
C TYR A 171 -31.07 0.53 2.41
N ASN A 172 -30.90 -0.55 1.64
CA ASN A 172 -32.04 -1.22 0.99
C ASN A 172 -33.01 -1.83 2.01
N LYS A 173 -32.52 -2.32 3.14
CA LYS A 173 -33.36 -2.85 4.21
C LYS A 173 -34.21 -1.73 4.86
N GLN A 174 -33.58 -0.61 5.17
CA GLN A 174 -34.27 0.56 5.75
C GLN A 174 -35.32 1.15 4.78
N GLY A 175 -35.02 1.17 3.47
CA GLY A 175 -35.99 1.55 2.45
C GLY A 175 -37.23 0.64 2.39
N ARG A 176 -37.05 -0.68 2.52
CA ARG A 176 -38.18 -1.63 2.56
C ARG A 176 -39.03 -1.50 3.82
N GLU A 177 -38.40 -1.28 4.97
CA GLU A 177 -39.11 -1.09 6.24
C GLU A 177 -39.98 0.18 6.20
N ASN A 178 -39.48 1.27 5.61
CA ASN A 178 -40.26 2.50 5.41
C ASN A 178 -41.44 2.30 4.44
N MET A 179 -41.26 1.51 3.37
CA MET A 179 -42.34 1.19 2.42
C MET A 179 -43.45 0.34 3.07
N GLN A 180 -43.07 -0.61 3.94
CA GLN A 180 -44.04 -1.41 4.69
C GLN A 180 -44.81 -0.59 5.74
N GLN A 181 -44.18 0.43 6.33
CA GLN A 181 -44.88 1.35 7.24
C GLN A 181 -45.85 2.29 6.52
N SER A 182 -45.52 2.73 5.29
CA SER A 182 -46.46 3.56 4.49
C SER A 182 -47.71 2.77 4.08
N ASP A 183 -47.60 1.47 3.79
CA ASP A 183 -48.74 0.63 3.42
C ASP A 183 -49.67 0.35 4.62
N GLN A 184 -49.15 0.34 5.85
CA GLN A 184 -49.96 0.14 7.06
C GLN A 184 -50.72 1.40 7.51
N THR A 185 -50.37 2.58 6.99
CA THR A 185 -51.12 3.84 7.23
C THR A 185 -52.21 4.08 6.18
N TYR A 186 -52.46 3.12 5.29
CA TYR A 186 -53.53 3.23 4.29
C TYR A 186 -54.89 2.99 4.94
N ASN A 187 -55.57 4.07 5.31
CA ASN A 187 -56.90 4.05 5.90
C ASN A 187 -57.93 3.54 4.85
N PRO A 188 -58.56 2.35 5.05
CA PRO A 188 -59.44 1.73 4.05
C PRO A 188 -60.77 2.47 3.83
N LYS A 189 -61.03 3.58 4.52
CA LYS A 189 -62.31 4.32 4.42
C LYS A 189 -62.46 5.25 3.21
N LEU A 190 -61.45 5.39 2.34
CA LEU A 190 -61.52 6.25 1.14
C LEU A 190 -61.75 5.49 -0.18
N LYS A 191 -62.26 4.25 -0.13
CA LYS A 191 -62.38 3.37 -1.31
C LYS A 191 -63.60 3.62 -2.21
N ASN A 192 -64.49 4.55 -1.88
CA ASN A 192 -65.80 4.68 -2.57
C ASN A 192 -66.05 5.98 -3.34
N GLN A 193 -65.05 6.82 -3.63
CA GLN A 193 -65.33 8.13 -4.25
C GLN A 193 -64.58 8.51 -5.52
N ASN A 194 -63.82 7.63 -6.17
CA ASN A 194 -63.14 7.98 -7.42
C ASN A 194 -63.21 6.88 -8.48
N GLN A 195 -64.32 6.86 -9.23
CA GLN A 195 -64.48 6.07 -10.46
C GLN A 195 -64.41 6.92 -11.75
N ASN A 196 -63.97 8.18 -11.71
CA ASN A 196 -64.09 9.07 -12.89
C ASN A 196 -62.84 9.90 -13.24
N ILE A 197 -61.64 9.33 -13.13
CA ILE A 197 -60.42 9.96 -13.67
C ILE A 197 -59.69 8.95 -14.55
N ASN A 198 -60.27 8.67 -15.71
CA ASN A 198 -59.55 8.14 -16.86
C ASN A 198 -59.06 9.31 -17.71
N GLN A 199 -57.81 9.26 -18.18
CA GLN A 199 -57.12 10.18 -19.10
C GLN A 199 -56.13 11.21 -18.52
N LEU A 200 -55.26 10.80 -17.59
CA LEU A 200 -53.96 11.46 -17.43
C LEU A 200 -52.85 10.54 -17.94
N LYS A 201 -52.28 10.94 -19.08
CA LYS A 201 -51.07 10.36 -19.69
C LYS A 201 -49.95 10.27 -18.64
N PRO A 202 -49.24 9.14 -18.53
CA PRO A 202 -48.09 9.04 -17.63
C PRO A 202 -47.00 10.00 -18.11
N GLN A 203 -46.76 11.06 -17.35
CA GLN A 203 -45.58 11.90 -17.53
C GLN A 203 -44.36 11.14 -17.00
N ASN A 204 -43.46 10.80 -17.93
CA ASN A 204 -42.15 10.16 -17.71
C ASN A 204 -41.14 11.08 -16.99
N SER A 205 -41.52 11.75 -15.88
CA SER A 205 -40.64 12.70 -15.17
C SER A 205 -39.64 12.05 -14.21
N ASP A 206 -39.82 10.79 -13.82
CA ASP A 206 -39.12 10.22 -12.66
C ASP A 206 -37.75 9.59 -13.00
N ASN A 207 -37.34 9.57 -14.27
CA ASN A 207 -36.05 9.00 -14.68
C ASN A 207 -34.86 9.97 -14.58
N CYS A 208 -35.08 11.28 -14.32
CA CYS A 208 -33.99 12.26 -14.29
C CYS A 208 -33.22 12.27 -12.96
N GLN A 209 -33.89 12.06 -11.81
CA GLN A 209 -33.23 12.14 -10.50
C GLN A 209 -32.27 10.95 -10.19
N ASN A 210 -32.45 9.81 -10.84
CA ASN A 210 -31.60 8.64 -10.63
C ASN A 210 -30.21 8.76 -11.27
N GLN A 211 -30.05 9.55 -12.34
CA GLN A 211 -28.74 9.71 -13.00
C GLN A 211 -27.76 10.53 -12.15
N ASP A 212 -28.22 11.59 -11.49
CA ASP A 212 -27.37 12.44 -10.64
C ASP A 212 -26.90 11.69 -9.38
N GLN A 213 -27.76 10.83 -8.81
CA GLN A 213 -27.37 9.99 -7.68
C GLN A 213 -26.31 8.94 -8.09
N GLN A 214 -26.45 8.31 -9.26
CA GLN A 214 -25.45 7.37 -9.78
C GLN A 214 -24.10 8.05 -10.08
N GLN A 215 -24.10 9.25 -10.66
CA GLN A 215 -22.85 9.97 -10.93
C GLN A 215 -22.09 10.37 -9.65
N ASN A 216 -22.81 10.79 -8.61
CA ASN A 216 -22.20 11.12 -7.32
C ASN A 216 -21.64 9.87 -6.61
N PHE A 217 -22.27 8.70 -6.78
CA PHE A 217 -21.77 7.43 -6.26
C PHE A 217 -20.47 6.98 -6.97
N ILE A 218 -20.37 7.14 -8.28
CA ILE A 218 -19.15 6.77 -9.04
C ILE A 218 -17.96 7.68 -8.63
N LYS A 219 -18.19 8.99 -8.48
CA LYS A 219 -17.14 9.94 -8.06
C LYS A 219 -16.59 9.63 -6.67
N THR A 220 -17.47 9.32 -5.72
CA THR A 220 -17.07 8.96 -4.34
C THR A 220 -16.29 7.64 -4.30
N THR A 221 -16.68 6.66 -5.12
CA THR A 221 -15.97 5.36 -5.21
C THR A 221 -14.54 5.53 -5.75
N GLN A 222 -14.34 6.32 -6.81
CA GLN A 222 -13.00 6.59 -7.35
C GLN A 222 -12.10 7.33 -6.35
N GLN A 223 -12.67 8.27 -5.57
CA GLN A 223 -11.90 8.99 -4.56
C GLN A 223 -11.47 8.05 -3.42
N GLN A 224 -12.33 7.12 -3.01
CA GLN A 224 -11.99 6.09 -2.02
C GLN A 224 -10.86 5.19 -2.55
N GLU A 225 -10.93 4.68 -3.78
CA GLU A 225 -9.86 3.85 -4.36
C GLU A 225 -8.49 4.54 -4.36
N LYS A 226 -8.47 5.85 -4.65
CA LYS A 226 -7.22 6.65 -4.60
C LYS A 226 -6.66 6.72 -3.19
N ILE A 227 -7.50 6.96 -2.19
CA ILE A 227 -7.08 7.02 -0.78
C ILE A 227 -6.56 5.66 -0.31
N ILE A 228 -7.24 4.57 -0.71
CA ILE A 228 -6.86 3.20 -0.34
C ILE A 228 -5.52 2.84 -0.95
N THR A 229 -5.30 3.16 -2.23
CA THR A 229 -4.04 2.90 -2.92
C THR A 229 -2.89 3.70 -2.28
N MET A 230 -3.16 4.95 -1.90
CA MET A 230 -2.20 5.79 -1.18
C MET A 230 -1.85 5.20 0.20
N LEU A 231 -2.86 4.79 0.99
CA LEU A 231 -2.65 4.16 2.30
C LEU A 231 -1.92 2.83 2.19
N ALA A 232 -2.26 1.99 1.20
CA ALA A 232 -1.56 0.74 0.94
C ALA A 232 -0.08 0.96 0.63
N GLY A 233 0.22 1.96 -0.21
CA GLY A 233 1.59 2.35 -0.52
C GLY A 233 2.34 2.89 0.69
N ALA A 234 1.69 3.72 1.53
CA ALA A 234 2.28 4.25 2.75
C ALA A 234 2.56 3.16 3.78
N ILE A 235 1.61 2.25 4.00
CA ILE A 235 1.76 1.11 4.92
C ILE A 235 2.83 0.16 4.40
N GLY A 236 2.82 -0.17 3.11
CA GLY A 236 3.84 -1.01 2.47
C GLY A 236 5.24 -0.39 2.57
N GLY A 237 5.36 0.92 2.34
CA GLY A 237 6.60 1.67 2.53
C GLY A 237 7.06 1.68 3.99
N PHE A 238 6.14 1.86 4.94
CA PHE A 238 6.43 1.81 6.37
C PHE A 238 6.91 0.42 6.81
N PHE A 239 6.27 -0.66 6.37
CA PHE A 239 6.72 -2.02 6.68
C PHE A 239 8.04 -2.37 5.99
N ALA A 240 8.26 -1.91 4.76
CA ALA A 240 9.55 -2.03 4.09
C ALA A 240 10.64 -1.32 4.90
N LEU A 241 10.35 -0.12 5.41
CA LEU A 241 11.24 0.61 6.31
C LEU A 241 11.45 -0.11 7.65
N ALA A 242 10.38 -0.62 8.27
CA ALA A 242 10.44 -1.28 9.57
C ALA A 242 11.22 -2.60 9.52
N THR A 243 11.25 -3.30 8.39
CA THR A 243 11.97 -4.57 8.24
C THR A 243 13.45 -4.40 7.91
N GLN A 244 13.88 -3.22 7.46
CA GLN A 244 15.28 -2.98 7.11
C GLN A 244 16.15 -2.74 8.36
N PRO A 245 17.46 -3.07 8.32
CA PRO A 245 18.42 -2.75 9.37
C PRO A 245 18.49 -1.24 9.61
N ASN A 246 18.72 -0.81 10.86
CA ASN A 246 18.71 0.62 11.25
C ASN A 246 19.62 1.53 10.41
N SER A 247 20.72 1.02 9.86
CA SER A 247 21.61 1.75 8.95
C SER A 247 20.96 2.01 7.58
N GLN A 248 20.16 1.07 7.07
CA GLN A 248 19.51 1.16 5.76
C GLN A 248 18.17 1.90 5.82
N ARG A 249 17.43 1.83 6.96
CA ARG A 249 16.15 2.54 7.14
C ARG A 249 16.26 4.02 6.75
N LYS A 250 17.40 4.60 7.05
CA LYS A 250 17.72 6.02 6.89
C LYS A 250 17.82 6.46 5.43
N THR A 251 18.54 5.70 4.61
CA THR A 251 18.57 5.88 3.14
C THR A 251 17.18 5.70 2.54
N TRP A 252 16.41 4.72 3.03
CA TRP A 252 15.05 4.49 2.57
C TRP A 252 14.09 5.62 2.95
N VAL A 253 14.26 6.27 4.11
CA VAL A 253 13.44 7.44 4.50
C VAL A 253 13.59 8.55 3.47
N ILE A 254 14.80 8.80 2.98
CA ILE A 254 15.05 9.85 1.98
C ILE A 254 14.50 9.47 0.63
N PHE A 255 14.62 8.20 0.25
CA PHE A 255 13.98 7.69 -0.96
C PHE A 255 12.44 7.80 -0.88
N THR A 256 11.88 7.59 0.30
CA THR A 256 10.44 7.71 0.54
C THR A 256 9.99 9.17 0.54
N LEU A 257 10.80 10.06 1.11
CA LEU A 257 10.55 11.50 1.13
C LEU A 257 10.61 12.11 -0.28
N THR A 258 11.62 11.74 -1.07
CA THR A 258 11.72 12.12 -2.49
C THR A 258 10.50 11.65 -3.29
N ARG A 259 10.05 10.41 -3.05
CA ARG A 259 8.83 9.89 -3.68
C ARG A 259 7.56 10.60 -3.20
N ALA A 260 7.48 10.98 -1.93
CA ALA A 260 6.37 11.76 -1.41
C ALA A 260 6.31 13.15 -2.06
N LEU A 261 7.46 13.82 -2.22
CA LEU A 261 7.56 15.09 -2.93
C LEU A 261 7.18 14.97 -4.41
N ASP A 262 7.61 13.89 -5.07
CA ASP A 262 7.21 13.55 -6.44
C ASP A 262 5.68 13.42 -6.56
N PHE A 263 5.05 12.69 -5.63
CA PHE A 263 3.58 12.59 -5.58
C PHE A 263 2.89 13.94 -5.35
N ILE A 264 3.40 14.77 -4.45
CA ILE A 264 2.85 16.11 -4.19
C ILE A 264 2.96 16.97 -5.45
N TYR A 265 4.12 16.94 -6.11
CA TYR A 265 4.35 17.66 -7.36
C TYR A 265 3.37 17.23 -8.46
N ASN A 266 3.28 15.93 -8.75
CA ASN A 266 2.36 15.42 -9.78
C ASN A 266 0.89 15.76 -9.46
N ASN A 267 0.51 15.74 -8.18
CA ASN A 267 -0.83 16.15 -7.76
C ASN A 267 -1.08 17.65 -8.01
N MET A 268 -0.08 18.52 -7.81
CA MET A 268 -0.18 19.94 -8.14
C MET A 268 -0.29 20.20 -9.65
N VAL A 269 0.43 19.43 -10.46
CA VAL A 269 0.33 19.47 -11.94
C VAL A 269 -1.04 19.03 -12.41
N ILE A 270 -1.56 17.90 -11.91
CA ILE A 270 -2.91 17.39 -12.24
C ILE A 270 -3.99 18.40 -11.86
N LYS A 271 -3.84 19.09 -10.72
CA LYS A 271 -4.75 20.16 -10.28
C LYS A 271 -4.57 21.48 -11.05
N LYS A 272 -3.70 21.52 -12.06
CA LYS A 272 -3.33 22.71 -12.84
C LYS A 272 -2.87 23.89 -11.98
N LYS A 273 -2.37 23.63 -10.77
CA LYS A 273 -1.75 24.65 -9.91
C LYS A 273 -0.35 25.01 -10.40
N ILE A 274 0.30 24.08 -11.09
CA ILE A 274 1.61 24.26 -11.72
C ILE A 274 1.46 23.85 -13.19
N PRO A 275 1.97 24.65 -14.15
CA PRO A 275 1.95 24.29 -15.57
C PRO A 275 2.78 23.03 -15.84
N GLU A 276 2.28 22.16 -16.72
CA GLU A 276 2.94 20.91 -17.10
C GLU A 276 4.15 21.18 -18.01
N PHE A 277 5.32 21.35 -17.40
CA PHE A 277 6.59 21.48 -18.13
C PHE A 277 7.25 20.10 -18.28
N LYS A 278 7.35 19.61 -19.53
CA LYS A 278 7.95 18.30 -19.87
C LYS A 278 9.37 18.08 -19.33
N GLY A 279 10.11 19.14 -19.02
CA GLY A 279 11.46 19.07 -18.42
C GLY A 279 11.52 19.32 -16.91
N PHE A 280 10.48 19.88 -16.30
CA PHE A 280 10.54 20.31 -14.90
C PHE A 280 10.66 19.12 -13.94
N TYR A 281 10.02 18.01 -14.26
CA TYR A 281 10.18 16.77 -13.49
C TYR A 281 11.65 16.31 -13.42
N VAL A 282 12.34 16.32 -14.57
CA VAL A 282 13.74 15.94 -14.67
C VAL A 282 14.63 16.92 -13.90
N ILE A 283 14.35 18.22 -13.99
CA ILE A 283 15.05 19.26 -13.23
C ILE A 283 14.83 19.06 -11.72
N LEU A 284 13.60 18.85 -11.28
CA LEU A 284 13.26 18.65 -9.86
C LEU A 284 13.94 17.39 -9.30
N PHE A 285 13.85 16.27 -10.03
CA PHE A 285 14.52 15.03 -9.67
C PHE A 285 16.05 15.21 -9.62
N SER A 286 16.63 15.91 -10.60
CA SER A 286 18.06 16.20 -10.63
C SER A 286 18.47 17.10 -9.48
N LEU A 287 17.65 18.10 -9.11
CA LEU A 287 17.91 19.04 -8.03
C LEU A 287 17.85 18.35 -6.67
N ILE A 288 16.91 17.43 -6.44
CA ILE A 288 16.87 16.66 -5.20
C ILE A 288 18.05 15.69 -5.09
N ASN A 289 18.43 15.02 -6.18
CA ASN A 289 19.62 14.18 -6.20
C ASN A 289 20.91 15.02 -6.02
N MET A 290 21.00 16.19 -6.65
CA MET A 290 22.12 17.12 -6.50
C MET A 290 22.22 17.61 -5.06
N LEU A 291 21.11 17.91 -4.39
CA LEU A 291 21.12 18.32 -2.97
C LEU A 291 21.66 17.19 -2.07
N THR A 292 21.31 15.95 -2.41
CA THR A 292 21.78 14.75 -1.71
C THR A 292 23.28 14.55 -1.94
N VAL A 293 23.74 14.66 -3.18
CA VAL A 293 25.17 14.57 -3.52
C VAL A 293 25.97 15.70 -2.87
N TYR A 294 25.50 16.94 -2.97
CA TYR A 294 26.13 18.14 -2.39
C TYR A 294 26.32 18.00 -0.88
N ALA A 295 25.28 17.55 -0.16
CA ALA A 295 25.34 17.35 1.29
C ALA A 295 26.38 16.28 1.70
N TYR A 296 26.68 15.32 0.83
CA TYR A 296 27.69 14.28 1.07
C TYR A 296 29.10 14.63 0.57
N SER A 297 29.21 15.51 -0.43
CA SER A 297 30.49 15.87 -1.04
C SER A 297 31.13 17.12 -0.44
N CYS A 298 30.38 17.97 0.24
CA CYS A 298 30.89 19.22 0.80
C CYS A 298 31.33 19.08 2.27
N ASP A 299 32.31 19.92 2.64
CA ASP A 299 32.74 20.06 4.03
C ASP A 299 31.54 20.42 4.93
N ASN A 300 31.42 19.75 6.09
CA ASN A 300 30.35 20.02 7.08
C ASN A 300 30.24 21.50 7.49
N SER A 301 31.33 22.27 7.37
CA SER A 301 31.36 23.71 7.66
C SER A 301 30.74 24.58 6.55
N GLN A 302 30.64 24.06 5.33
CA GLN A 302 30.07 24.75 4.18
C GLN A 302 28.58 24.42 4.01
N VAL A 303 28.13 23.29 4.56
CA VAL A 303 26.73 22.91 4.58
C VAL A 303 26.00 23.67 5.69
N PHE A 304 24.84 24.25 5.37
CA PHE A 304 24.01 24.97 6.34
C PHE A 304 23.71 24.07 7.55
N SER A 305 23.90 24.58 8.77
CA SER A 305 23.84 23.76 9.99
C SER A 305 22.50 23.04 10.19
N GLY A 306 21.39 23.63 9.74
CA GLY A 306 20.08 22.98 9.73
C GLY A 306 20.01 21.80 8.75
N LEU A 307 20.66 21.93 7.59
CA LEU A 307 20.76 20.85 6.62
C LEU A 307 21.67 19.75 7.19
N THR A 308 22.82 20.08 7.76
CA THR A 308 23.70 19.11 8.42
C THR A 308 22.98 18.38 9.55
N LYS A 309 22.23 19.08 10.42
CA LYS A 309 21.41 18.45 11.46
C LYS A 309 20.33 17.53 10.88
N PHE A 310 19.67 17.95 9.80
CA PHE A 310 18.71 17.11 9.09
C PHE A 310 19.38 15.87 8.51
N TYR A 311 20.52 16.00 7.83
CA TYR A 311 21.26 14.86 7.30
C TYR A 311 21.80 13.95 8.41
N THR A 312 22.34 14.48 9.50
CA THR A 312 22.77 13.67 10.65
C THR A 312 21.60 12.98 11.34
N PHE A 313 20.45 13.65 11.45
CA PHE A 313 19.22 13.05 11.99
C PHE A 313 18.71 11.93 11.08
N VAL A 314 18.65 12.20 9.77
CA VAL A 314 18.06 11.27 8.81
C VAL A 314 19.01 10.13 8.48
N PHE A 315 20.31 10.36 8.30
CA PHE A 315 21.31 9.36 7.92
C PHE A 315 22.07 8.74 9.09
N ASN A 316 22.22 9.44 10.21
CA ASN A 316 22.93 9.00 11.41
C ASN A 316 24.21 8.22 11.06
N PRO A 317 25.21 8.92 10.52
CA PRO A 317 26.40 8.33 9.93
C PRO A 317 27.00 7.27 10.86
N ASN A 318 27.33 6.10 10.29
CA ASN A 318 28.04 5.07 11.03
C ASN A 318 29.48 5.56 11.32
N GLU A 319 30.21 4.93 12.25
CA GLU A 319 31.62 5.22 12.49
C GLU A 319 32.42 5.16 11.18
N ASN A 320 32.11 4.21 10.30
CA ASN A 320 32.74 4.08 8.97
C ASN A 320 32.49 5.28 8.05
N ASP A 321 31.29 5.87 8.06
CA ASP A 321 30.98 7.06 7.25
C ASP A 321 31.73 8.27 7.80
N THR A 322 31.86 8.34 9.13
CA THR A 322 32.66 9.34 9.82
C THR A 322 34.13 9.21 9.44
N VAL A 323 34.69 8.00 9.47
CA VAL A 323 36.06 7.70 9.04
C VAL A 323 36.28 8.06 7.57
N PHE A 324 35.33 7.72 6.69
CA PHE A 324 35.40 8.09 5.28
C PHE A 324 35.44 9.61 5.11
N MET A 325 34.48 10.34 5.69
CA MET A 325 34.47 11.81 5.66
C MET A 325 35.78 12.42 6.17
N CYS A 326 36.30 11.89 7.29
CA CYS A 326 37.57 12.33 7.83
C CYS A 326 38.74 12.10 6.86
N ALA A 327 38.78 10.95 6.19
CA ALA A 327 39.81 10.60 5.23
C ALA A 327 39.76 11.55 4.01
N THR A 328 38.57 11.86 3.51
CA THR A 328 38.40 12.83 2.41
C THR A 328 38.86 14.23 2.82
N GLN A 329 38.49 14.68 4.02
CA GLN A 329 38.92 15.97 4.57
C GLN A 329 40.45 16.04 4.76
N MET A 330 41.07 14.97 5.25
CA MET A 330 42.52 14.88 5.40
C MET A 330 43.25 14.88 4.05
N THR A 331 42.68 14.24 3.03
CA THR A 331 43.23 14.21 1.66
C THR A 331 43.19 15.61 1.04
N GLN A 332 42.05 16.30 1.17
CA GLN A 332 41.90 17.67 0.72
C GLN A 332 42.86 18.63 1.46
N TYR A 333 43.03 18.45 2.76
CA TYR A 333 43.99 19.22 3.54
C TYR A 333 45.44 19.01 3.08
N ARG A 334 45.87 17.77 2.83
CA ARG A 334 47.22 17.48 2.31
C ARG A 334 47.44 18.16 0.97
N TRP A 335 46.47 18.04 0.06
CA TRP A 335 46.53 18.69 -1.24
C TRP A 335 46.65 20.22 -1.11
N LEU A 336 45.85 20.86 -0.26
CA LEU A 336 45.93 22.31 -0.03
C LEU A 336 47.30 22.73 0.54
N LYS A 337 47.85 21.92 1.46
CA LYS A 337 49.16 22.16 2.07
C LYS A 337 50.30 22.03 1.05
N GLU A 338 50.27 21.00 0.22
CA GLU A 338 51.25 20.78 -0.85
C GLU A 338 51.27 21.93 -1.87
N ASN A 339 50.13 22.59 -2.08
CA ASN A 339 50.00 23.74 -2.97
C ASN A 339 50.25 25.10 -2.28
N GLY A 340 50.72 25.13 -1.03
CA GLY A 340 51.01 26.39 -0.30
C GLY A 340 49.78 27.20 0.10
N ILE A 341 48.57 26.63 0.00
CA ILE A 341 47.29 27.30 0.30
C ILE A 341 46.95 27.11 1.80
N VAL A 342 47.78 27.65 2.70
CA VAL A 342 47.72 27.30 4.14
C VAL A 342 47.09 28.36 5.04
N GLU A 343 47.08 29.64 4.66
CA GLU A 343 46.88 30.70 5.67
C GLU A 343 45.44 31.19 5.89
N GLY A 344 44.47 30.78 5.07
CA GLY A 344 43.09 31.31 5.19
C GLY A 344 42.20 30.67 6.26
N ARG A 345 42.54 29.51 6.85
CA ARG A 345 41.62 28.78 7.76
C ARG A 345 42.33 28.06 8.91
N ALA A 346 42.87 28.81 9.87
CA ALA A 346 43.33 28.25 11.15
C ALA A 346 42.24 27.40 11.88
N LYS A 347 40.96 27.70 11.65
CA LYS A 347 39.82 26.90 12.15
C LYS A 347 39.76 25.49 11.58
N ASN A 348 40.14 25.28 10.31
CA ASN A 348 40.14 23.96 9.69
C ASN A 348 41.28 23.08 10.21
N LEU A 349 42.41 23.68 10.60
CA LEU A 349 43.53 22.97 11.21
C LEU A 349 43.19 22.44 12.62
N ALA A 350 42.55 23.27 13.44
CA ALA A 350 42.10 22.87 14.77
C ALA A 350 41.02 21.77 14.69
N TYR A 351 40.10 21.87 13.73
CA TYR A 351 39.09 20.84 13.46
C TYR A 351 39.72 19.54 12.97
N ALA A 352 40.64 19.58 11.99
CA ALA A 352 41.33 18.40 11.50
C ALA A 352 42.15 17.69 12.60
N LYS A 353 42.80 18.45 13.49
CA LYS A 353 43.52 17.91 14.65
C LYS A 353 42.58 17.28 15.69
N SER A 354 41.40 17.84 15.93
CA SER A 354 40.41 17.23 16.85
C SER A 354 39.79 15.95 16.24
N LEU A 355 39.62 15.95 14.92
CA LEU A 355 39.14 14.82 14.15
C LEU A 355 40.16 13.67 14.18
N SER A 356 41.45 13.94 13.98
CA SER A 356 42.49 12.91 14.04
C SER A 356 42.55 12.23 15.41
N LYS A 357 42.42 12.99 16.51
CA LYS A 357 42.35 12.43 17.88
C LYS A 357 41.12 11.55 18.08
N SER A 358 39.98 11.92 17.48
CA SER A 358 38.74 11.14 17.59
C SER A 358 38.83 9.83 16.82
N ILE A 359 39.44 9.86 15.62
CA ILE A 359 39.71 8.66 14.80
C ILE A 359 40.70 7.73 15.50
N GLN A 360 41.76 8.28 16.10
CA GLN A 360 42.77 7.49 16.82
C GLN A 360 42.15 6.71 17.98
N LYS A 361 41.23 7.32 18.74
CA LYS A 361 40.44 6.63 19.77
C LYS A 361 39.52 5.52 19.23
N LEU A 362 39.00 5.67 18.02
CA LEU A 362 38.18 4.63 17.38
C LEU A 362 39.04 3.43 16.96
N PHE A 363 40.24 3.66 16.44
CA PHE A 363 41.20 2.58 16.15
C PHE A 363 41.67 1.85 17.42
N GLU A 364 41.94 2.59 18.49
CA GLU A 364 42.29 2.02 19.80
C GLU A 364 41.16 1.17 20.40
N LYS A 365 39.89 1.57 20.22
CA LYS A 365 38.72 0.79 20.67
C LYS A 365 38.39 -0.40 19.78
N GLY A 366 38.72 -0.34 18.50
CA GLY A 366 38.33 -1.34 17.51
C GLY A 366 39.24 -2.57 17.43
N ASN A 367 40.39 -2.61 18.14
CA ASN A 367 41.44 -3.63 17.92
C ASN A 367 41.86 -3.79 16.44
N ILE A 368 41.68 -2.76 15.62
CA ILE A 368 42.15 -2.74 14.24
C ILE A 368 43.54 -2.12 14.28
N LYS A 369 44.57 -2.98 14.27
CA LYS A 369 45.95 -2.53 14.00
C LYS A 369 46.00 -2.06 12.55
N VAL A 370 46.28 -0.76 12.37
CA VAL A 370 46.63 -0.18 11.07
C VAL A 370 48.05 -0.56 10.70
#